data_AF-J3F139-F1
#
_entry.id   AF-J3F139-F1
#
_cell.length_a   1.000
_cell.length_b   1.000
_cell.length_c   1.000
_cell.angle_alpha   90.00
_cell.angle_beta   90.00
_cell.angle_gamma   90.00
#
_symmetry.space_group_name_H-M   'P 1'
#
loop_
_entity.id
_entity.type
_entity.pdbx_description
1 polymer ?
#
loop_
_entity_poly.entity_id
_entity_poly.type
_entity_poly.pdbx_seq_one_letter_code
_entity_poly.pdbx_strand_id
1 'polypeptide(L)'
;MPIYSVDTVAVADTAARTRTRIATIQTEVDAMRGDIGLLQSCWTGTAADSMATCAADWHLTQLQVQSNLDQISLALDNAAVCYDDAETANQGRFATPGTTTAPATGSGPVAPR
;
A
#
# COMPACT_ATOMS: atom_id res chain seq x y z
N MET A 1 -21.80 20.61 -5.14
CA MET A 1 -21.12 19.49 -4.44
C MET A 1 -19.66 19.56 -4.81
N PRO A 2 -18.70 19.56 -3.87
CA PRO A 2 -17.29 19.60 -4.23
C PRO A 2 -16.91 18.28 -4.93
N ILE A 3 -16.23 18.40 -6.05
CA ILE A 3 -15.67 17.25 -6.78
C ILE A 3 -14.35 16.94 -6.10
N TYR A 4 -14.29 15.84 -5.34
CA TYR A 4 -13.03 15.31 -4.82
C TYR A 4 -12.28 14.67 -5.99
N SER A 5 -11.33 15.40 -6.58
CA SER A 5 -10.34 14.82 -7.49
C SER A 5 -9.19 14.32 -6.62
N VAL A 6 -9.10 13.00 -6.41
CA VAL A 6 -7.94 12.42 -5.73
C VAL A 6 -6.77 12.43 -6.72
N ASP A 7 -5.61 12.94 -6.30
CA ASP A 7 -4.39 12.85 -7.09
C ASP A 7 -3.81 11.44 -6.96
N THR A 8 -4.28 10.56 -7.85
CA THR A 8 -3.94 9.12 -7.85
C THR A 8 -2.44 8.89 -8.03
N VAL A 9 -1.76 9.76 -8.80
CA VAL A 9 -0.31 9.67 -9.04
C VAL A 9 0.45 9.99 -7.76
N ALA A 10 0.06 11.04 -7.03
CA ALA A 10 0.69 11.39 -5.75
C ALA A 10 0.54 10.27 -4.71
N VAL A 11 -0.59 9.56 -4.70
CA VAL A 11 -0.81 8.45 -3.77
C VAL A 11 0.02 7.21 -4.16
N ALA A 12 0.08 6.86 -5.44
CA ALA A 12 0.92 5.77 -5.92
C ALA A 12 2.42 6.02 -5.61
N ASP A 13 2.92 7.23 -5.87
CA ASP A 13 4.30 7.63 -5.53
C ASP A 13 4.57 7.52 -4.03
N THR A 14 3.65 8.03 -3.21
CA THR A 14 3.77 7.99 -1.76
C THR A 14 3.77 6.54 -1.24
N ALA A 15 2.94 5.67 -1.81
CA ALA A 15 2.90 4.26 -1.46
C ALA A 15 4.21 3.53 -1.82
N ALA A 16 4.78 3.82 -3.01
CA ALA A 16 6.06 3.25 -3.43
C ALA A 16 7.20 3.69 -2.50
N ARG A 17 7.30 4.99 -2.21
CA ARG A 17 8.27 5.53 -1.25
C ARG A 17 8.11 4.94 0.16
N THR A 18 6.88 4.67 0.57
CA THR A 18 6.61 4.09 1.90
C THR A 18 7.09 2.64 1.95
N ARG A 19 6.88 1.84 0.90
CA ARG A 19 7.43 0.47 0.80
C ARG A 19 8.95 0.44 0.85
N THR A 20 9.63 1.38 0.17
CA THR A 20 11.10 1.51 0.28
C THR A 20 11.53 1.79 1.72
N ARG A 21 10.83 2.69 2.42
CA ARG A 21 11.13 3.01 3.82
C ARG A 21 10.91 1.81 4.75
N ILE A 22 9.86 1.03 4.53
CA ILE A 22 9.60 -0.20 5.28
C ILE A 22 10.80 -1.15 5.17
N ALA A 23 11.29 -1.41 3.95
CA ALA A 23 12.44 -2.28 3.72
C ALA A 23 13.72 -1.75 4.40
N THR A 24 13.95 -0.43 4.35
CA THR A 24 15.06 0.20 5.08
C THR A 24 14.92 -0.01 6.58
N ILE A 25 13.75 0.24 7.17
CA ILE A 25 13.54 0.07 8.61
C ILE A 25 13.78 -1.38 9.03
N GLN A 26 13.31 -2.36 8.27
CA GLN A 26 13.57 -3.79 8.54
C GLN A 26 15.07 -4.07 8.58
N THR A 27 15.81 -3.55 7.60
CA THR A 27 17.28 -3.70 7.53
C THR A 27 17.96 -3.09 8.76
N GLU A 28 17.59 -1.87 9.15
CA GLU A 28 18.16 -1.19 10.32
C GLU A 28 17.81 -1.89 11.64
N VAL A 29 16.60 -2.45 11.75
CA VAL A 29 16.18 -3.23 12.92
C VAL A 29 17.00 -4.52 13.04
N ASP A 30 17.22 -5.23 11.93
CA ASP A 30 18.07 -6.42 11.95
C ASP A 30 19.54 -6.08 12.24
N ALA A 31 20.05 -4.96 11.70
CA ALA A 31 21.40 -4.48 11.99
C ALA A 31 21.59 -4.17 13.49
N MET A 32 20.64 -3.46 14.11
CA MET A 32 20.70 -3.13 15.53
C MET A 32 20.67 -4.38 16.43
N ARG A 33 19.94 -5.43 16.03
CA ARG A 33 20.01 -6.73 16.71
C ARG A 33 21.42 -7.33 16.66
N GLY A 34 22.09 -7.23 15.52
CA GLY A 34 23.48 -7.67 15.35
C GLY A 34 24.45 -6.90 16.26
N ASP A 35 24.34 -5.57 16.28
CA ASP A 35 25.18 -4.69 17.10
C ASP A 35 25.01 -4.97 18.59
N ILE A 36 23.78 -5.19 19.05
CA ILE A 36 23.50 -5.57 20.45
C ILE A 36 24.13 -6.93 20.78
N GLY A 37 24.03 -7.91 19.89
CA GLY A 37 24.66 -9.22 20.08
C GLY A 37 26.19 -9.13 20.16
N LEU A 38 26.82 -8.30 19.31
CA LEU A 38 28.25 -8.01 19.40
C LEU A 38 28.61 -7.37 20.74
N LEU A 39 27.86 -6.35 21.17
CA LEU A 39 28.10 -5.66 22.43
C LEU A 39 27.98 -6.60 23.65
N GLN A 40 27.01 -7.53 23.63
CA GLN A 40 26.89 -8.58 24.64
C GLN A 40 28.13 -9.49 24.70
N SER A 41 28.72 -9.84 23.56
CA SER A 41 29.92 -10.69 23.52
C SER A 41 31.17 -10.00 24.07
N CYS A 42 31.21 -8.67 24.01
CA CYS A 42 32.35 -7.85 24.46
C CYS A 42 32.34 -7.56 25.97
N TRP A 43 31.22 -7.71 26.65
CA TRP A 43 31.07 -7.36 28.07
C TRP A 43 31.04 -8.61 28.95
N THR A 44 31.92 -8.67 29.95
CA THR A 44 32.01 -9.79 30.91
C THR A 44 31.66 -9.35 32.33
N GLY A 45 31.19 -10.28 33.17
CA GLY A 45 30.83 -10.00 34.57
C GLY A 45 29.45 -9.38 34.71
N THR A 46 29.19 -8.64 35.79
CA THR A 46 27.87 -8.04 36.10
C THR A 46 27.35 -7.06 35.05
N ALA A 47 28.21 -6.51 34.18
CA ALA A 47 27.78 -5.72 33.03
C ALA A 47 27.03 -6.56 31.97
N ALA A 48 27.26 -7.88 31.93
CA ALA A 48 26.59 -8.78 31.01
C ALA A 48 25.08 -8.91 31.31
N ASP A 49 24.67 -8.87 32.58
CA ASP A 49 23.25 -8.92 32.97
C ASP A 49 22.46 -7.69 32.47
N SER A 50 23.05 -6.49 32.58
CA SER A 50 22.47 -5.26 32.03
C SER A 50 22.34 -5.35 30.50
N MET A 51 23.32 -5.97 29.84
CA MET A 51 23.30 -6.12 28.39
C MET A 51 22.31 -7.19 27.92
N ALA A 52 22.12 -8.26 28.71
CA ALA A 52 21.06 -9.25 28.50
C ALA A 52 19.67 -8.63 28.61
N THR A 53 19.46 -7.75 29.58
CA THR A 53 18.21 -6.99 29.72
C THR A 53 17.97 -6.09 28.51
N CYS A 54 18.98 -5.33 28.09
CA CYS A 54 18.90 -4.47 26.89
C CYS A 54 18.57 -5.27 25.62
N ALA A 55 19.15 -6.47 25.45
CA ALA A 55 18.83 -7.34 24.32
C ALA A 55 17.38 -7.87 24.35
N ALA A 56 16.85 -8.17 25.53
CA ALA A 56 15.46 -8.58 25.68
C ALA A 56 14.48 -7.43 25.36
N ASP A 57 14.76 -6.22 25.85
CA ASP A 57 13.96 -5.03 25.57
C ASP A 57 13.98 -4.66 24.07
N TRP A 58 15.16 -4.79 23.45
CA TRP A 58 15.29 -4.62 22.01
C TRP A 58 14.48 -5.64 21.22
N HIS A 59 14.49 -6.91 21.63
CA HIS A 59 13.72 -7.94 20.96
C HIS A 59 12.21 -7.64 20.99
N LEU A 60 11.66 -7.17 22.12
CA LEU A 60 10.28 -6.71 22.19
C LEU A 60 10.01 -5.52 21.27
N THR A 61 10.93 -4.57 21.20
CA THR A 61 10.83 -3.41 20.31
C THR A 61 10.81 -3.85 18.84
N GLN A 62 11.68 -4.79 18.45
CA GLN A 62 11.70 -5.37 17.10
C GLN A 62 10.35 -6.00 16.73
N LEU A 63 9.74 -6.77 17.63
CA LEU A 63 8.42 -7.37 17.38
C LEU A 63 7.33 -6.30 17.15
N GLN A 64 7.36 -5.22 17.94
CA GLN A 64 6.40 -4.12 17.77
C GLN A 64 6.61 -3.39 16.43
N VAL A 65 7.87 -3.14 16.04
CA VAL A 65 8.17 -2.51 14.75
C VAL A 65 7.69 -3.39 13.60
N GLN A 66 7.98 -4.69 13.63
CA GLN A 66 7.53 -5.62 12.60
C GLN A 66 6.00 -5.61 12.46
N SER A 67 5.27 -5.71 13.58
CA SER A 67 3.80 -5.64 13.60
C SER A 67 3.27 -4.34 12.97
N ASN A 68 3.88 -3.19 13.29
CA ASN A 68 3.49 -1.91 12.73
C ASN A 68 3.75 -1.83 11.22
N LEU A 69 4.89 -2.35 10.75
CA LEU A 69 5.24 -2.35 9.32
C LEU A 69 4.34 -3.28 8.52
N ASP A 70 3.92 -4.41 9.08
CA ASP A 70 2.93 -5.31 8.46
C ASP A 70 1.57 -4.63 8.33
N GLN A 71 1.12 -3.93 9.37
CA GLN A 71 -0.13 -3.16 9.33
C GLN A 71 -0.10 -2.05 8.26
N ILE A 72 1.01 -1.33 8.16
CA ILE A 72 1.20 -0.29 7.12
C ILE A 72 1.19 -0.93 5.74
N SER A 73 1.89 -2.06 5.55
CA SER A 73 1.95 -2.75 4.26
C SER A 73 0.56 -3.20 3.81
N LEU A 74 -0.21 -3.81 4.71
CA LEU A 74 -1.61 -4.20 4.46
C LEU A 74 -2.49 -3.00 4.10
N ALA A 75 -2.34 -1.87 4.79
CA ALA A 75 -3.09 -0.66 4.48
C ALA A 75 -2.74 -0.11 3.08
N LEU A 76 -1.47 -0.18 2.68
CA LEU A 76 -1.02 0.22 1.35
C LEU A 76 -1.52 -0.71 0.24
N ASP A 77 -1.64 -2.02 0.51
CA ASP A 77 -2.21 -2.98 -0.45
C ASP A 77 -3.72 -2.76 -0.62
N ASN A 78 -4.45 -2.56 0.48
CA ASN A 78 -5.87 -2.22 0.43
C ASN A 78 -6.13 -0.90 -0.31
N ALA A 79 -5.28 0.11 -0.09
CA ALA A 79 -5.37 1.37 -0.81
C ALA A 79 -5.21 1.14 -2.33
N ALA A 80 -4.25 0.31 -2.75
CA ALA A 80 -4.04 -0.01 -4.17
C ALA A 80 -5.26 -0.69 -4.81
N VAL A 81 -5.87 -1.68 -4.13
CA VAL A 81 -7.09 -2.36 -4.62
C VAL A 81 -8.25 -1.38 -4.78
N CYS A 82 -8.48 -0.50 -3.79
CA CYS A 82 -9.52 0.53 -3.88
C CYS A 82 -9.32 1.49 -5.07
N TYR A 83 -8.07 1.77 -5.45
CA TYR A 83 -7.77 2.58 -6.63
C TYR A 83 -8.13 1.87 -7.93
N ASP A 84 -7.76 0.60 -8.08
CA ASP A 84 -8.07 -0.20 -9.28
C ASP A 84 -9.59 -0.36 -9.48
N ASP A 85 -10.33 -0.58 -8.38
CA ASP A 85 -11.79 -0.67 -8.40
C ASP A 85 -12.44 0.67 -8.81
N ALA A 86 -11.94 1.78 -8.27
CA ALA A 86 -12.43 3.12 -8.59
C ALA A 86 -12.20 3.47 -10.07
N GLU A 87 -11.03 3.14 -10.61
CA GLU A 87 -10.69 3.36 -12.02
C GLU A 87 -11.55 2.50 -12.95
N THR A 88 -11.72 1.21 -12.64
CA THR A 88 -12.59 0.30 -13.40
C THR A 88 -14.04 0.80 -13.43
N ALA A 89 -14.56 1.26 -12.29
CA ALA A 89 -15.92 1.81 -12.19
C ALA A 89 -16.09 3.08 -13.03
N ASN A 90 -15.07 3.94 -13.08
CA ASN A 90 -15.10 5.15 -13.90
C ASN A 90 -15.04 4.80 -15.39
N GLN A 91 -14.16 3.89 -15.80
CA GLN A 91 -14.10 3.41 -17.19
C GLN A 91 -15.45 2.86 -17.66
N GLY A 92 -16.14 2.05 -16.85
CA GLY A 92 -17.47 1.51 -17.19
C GLY A 92 -18.54 2.60 -17.38
N ARG A 93 -18.51 3.66 -16.54
CA ARG A 93 -19.43 4.80 -16.65
C ARG A 93 -19.22 5.61 -17.93
N PHE A 94 -17.96 5.81 -18.35
CA PHE A 94 -17.63 6.57 -19.56
C PHE A 94 -17.61 5.73 -20.84
N ALA A 95 -17.42 4.40 -20.75
CA ALA A 95 -17.51 3.46 -21.87
C ALA A 95 -18.97 3.16 -22.30
N THR A 96 -19.96 3.69 -21.59
CA THR A 96 -21.37 3.67 -22.01
C THR A 96 -21.81 5.03 -22.60
N PRO A 97 -21.24 5.53 -23.71
CA PRO A 97 -21.98 6.48 -24.54
C PRO A 97 -23.07 5.67 -25.24
N GLY A 98 -24.33 6.04 -25.01
CA GLY A 98 -25.49 5.28 -25.47
C GLY A 98 -25.33 4.74 -26.89
N THR A 99 -25.34 3.42 -27.02
CA THR A 99 -25.84 2.78 -28.23
C THR A 99 -27.33 3.09 -28.30
N THR A 100 -27.67 4.32 -28.69
CA THR A 100 -28.98 4.63 -29.26
C THR A 100 -28.99 3.93 -30.61
N THR A 101 -29.31 2.64 -30.60
CA THR A 101 -29.70 1.91 -31.79
C THR A 101 -30.99 2.57 -32.26
N ALA A 102 -30.88 3.55 -33.15
CA ALA A 102 -32.03 4.12 -33.83
C ALA A 102 -32.78 2.97 -34.53
N PRO A 103 -34.10 2.79 -34.32
CA PRO A 103 -34.84 1.85 -35.13
C PRO A 103 -34.81 2.39 -36.56
N ALA A 104 -34.18 1.66 -37.47
CA ALA A 104 -34.28 1.90 -38.89
C ALA A 104 -35.77 1.74 -39.27
N THR A 105 -36.47 2.86 -39.45
CA THR A 105 -37.83 2.87 -39.98
C THR A 105 -37.76 2.31 -41.39
N GLY A 106 -38.21 1.06 -41.53
CA GLY A 106 -38.27 0.34 -42.80
C GLY A 106 -39.05 1.13 -43.84
N SER A 107 -38.44 1.22 -45.01
CA SER A 107 -39.00 1.77 -46.24
C SER A 107 -40.33 1.08 -46.61
N GLY A 108 -41.36 1.87 -46.93
CA GLY A 108 -42.54 1.45 -47.68
C GLY A 108 -42.60 2.21 -49.02
N PRO A 109 -42.91 1.56 -50.15
CA PRO A 109 -42.64 2.10 -51.49
C PRO A 109 -43.70 3.09 -52.00
N VAL A 110 -43.33 3.76 -53.10
CA VAL A 110 -43.97 4.87 -53.81
C VAL A 110 -45.07 4.43 -54.82
N ALA A 111 -46.20 5.17 -54.82
CA ALA A 111 -47.18 5.47 -55.91
C ALA A 111 -48.08 4.35 -56.50
N PRO A 112 -49.10 4.63 -57.37
CA PRO A 112 -49.71 5.92 -57.81
C PRO A 112 -51.28 5.96 -57.83
N ARG A 113 -51.89 7.15 -58.02
CA ARG A 113 -53.13 7.34 -58.78
C ARG A 113 -53.07 8.64 -59.57
#